data_AF-E2Q1N3-F1
#
_entry.id   AF-E2Q1N3-F1
#
_cell.length_a   1.000
_cell.length_b   1.000
_cell.length_c   1.000
_cell.angle_alpha   90.00
_cell.angle_beta   90.00
_cell.angle_gamma   90.00
#
_symmetry.space_group_name_H-M   'P 1'
#
loop_
_entity.id
_entity.type
_entity.pdbx_description
1 polymer ?
#
loop_
_entity_poly.entity_id
_entity_poly.type
_entity_poly.pdbx_seq_one_letter_code
_entity_poly.pdbx_strand_id
1 'polypeptide(L)' 'MSDGRLQRACPVRALVLRPRWLVCDEMTAMLDASTSAALVAVVEEYRRGEGAGLLAARLTDRPGP' A
#
# COMPACT_ATOMS: atom_id res chain seq x y z
N MET A 1 4.68 12.65 -16.64
CA MET A 1 3.99 11.34 -16.52
C MET A 1 3.78 11.11 -15.04
N SER A 2 2.54 10.96 -14.57
CA SER A 2 2.24 11.12 -13.14
C SER A 2 2.84 10.02 -12.27
N ASP A 3 3.44 10.42 -11.16
CA ASP A 3 4.07 9.56 -10.16
C ASP A 3 3.14 8.45 -9.65
N GLY A 4 1.81 8.69 -9.70
CA GLY A 4 0.80 7.70 -9.33
C GLY A 4 0.79 6.41 -10.15
N ARG A 5 1.26 6.41 -11.42
CA ARG A 5 1.36 5.15 -12.20
C ARG A 5 2.56 4.30 -11.76
N LEU A 6 3.68 4.94 -11.42
CA LEU A 6 4.86 4.25 -10.89
C LEU A 6 4.59 3.70 -9.47
N GLN A 7 3.89 4.47 -8.64
CA GLN A 7 3.45 4.01 -7.32
C GLN A 7 2.47 2.83 -7.40
N ARG A 8 1.51 2.79 -8.34
CA ARG A 8 0.60 1.63 -8.48
C ARG A 8 1.29 0.38 -9.05
N ALA A 9 2.30 0.54 -9.91
CA ALA A 9 3.03 -0.59 -10.47
C ALA A 9 3.92 -1.31 -9.43
N CYS A 10 4.37 -0.59 -8.39
CA CYS A 10 5.28 -1.11 -7.39
C CYS A 10 4.66 -2.20 -6.49
N PRO A 11 3.47 -2.02 -5.87
CA PRO A 11 2.77 -3.04 -5.11
C PRO A 11 2.46 -4.28 -5.94
N VAL A 12 1.90 -4.10 -7.16
CA VAL A 12 1.53 -5.23 -8.03
C VAL A 12 2.74 -6.10 -8.35
N ARG A 13 3.89 -5.50 -8.67
CA ARG A 13 5.14 -6.24 -8.90
C ARG A 13 5.65 -6.96 -7.65
N ALA A 14 5.48 -6.38 -6.46
CA ALA A 14 5.88 -7.03 -5.22
C ALA A 14 5.02 -8.26 -4.91
N LEU A 15 3.71 -8.19 -5.18
CA LEU A 15 2.77 -9.29 -4.92
C LEU A 15 3.02 -10.53 -5.80
N VAL A 16 3.56 -10.37 -7.01
CA VAL A 16 3.93 -11.50 -7.90
C VAL A 16 4.91 -12.47 -7.24
N LEU A 17 5.77 -11.97 -6.33
CA LEU A 17 6.76 -12.79 -5.63
C LEU A 17 6.16 -13.58 -4.45
N ARG A 18 4.85 -13.48 -4.22
CA ARG A 18 4.14 -14.09 -3.09
C ARG A 18 4.86 -13.91 -1.74
N PRO A 19 5.21 -12.66 -1.35
CA PRO A 19 5.91 -12.43 -0.11
C PRO A 19 5.05 -12.82 1.11
N ARG A 20 5.70 -13.39 2.13
CA ARG A 20 5.09 -13.69 3.43
C ARG A 20 4.89 -12.44 4.30
N TRP A 21 5.57 -11.35 3.95
CA TRP A 21 5.52 -10.07 4.66
C TRP A 21 5.50 -8.91 3.66
N LEU A 22 4.58 -7.97 3.88
CA LEU A 22 4.50 -6.72 3.16
C LEU A 22 4.90 -5.59 4.10
N VAL A 23 5.89 -4.79 3.69
CA VAL A 23 6.27 -3.56 4.38
C VAL A 23 5.93 -2.40 3.46
N CYS A 24 5.09 -1.50 3.96
CA CYS A 24 4.57 -0.36 3.22
C CYS A 24 4.92 0.91 3.98
N ASP A 25 5.85 1.69 3.45
CA ASP A 25 6.18 3.02 3.97
C ASP A 25 5.52 4.07 3.07
N GLU A 26 4.63 4.88 3.63
CA GLU A 26 3.92 5.94 2.92
C GLU A 26 3.21 5.48 1.62
N MET A 27 2.73 4.23 1.57
CA MET A 27 2.16 3.63 0.34
C MET A 27 0.96 4.37 -0.28
N THR A 28 0.28 5.23 0.50
CA THR A 28 -0.85 6.04 0.03
C THR A 28 -0.49 7.53 -0.09
N ALA A 29 0.75 7.92 0.18
CA ALA A 29 1.16 9.31 0.04
C ALA A 29 1.05 9.74 -1.43
N MET A 30 0.55 10.96 -1.65
CA MET A 30 0.30 11.54 -2.98
C MET A 30 -0.78 10.85 -3.83
N LEU A 31 -1.49 9.86 -3.29
CA LEU A 31 -2.66 9.27 -3.94
C LEU A 31 -3.93 10.00 -3.48
N ASP A 32 -4.88 10.20 -4.40
CA ASP A 32 -6.21 10.63 -4.02
C ASP A 32 -6.92 9.58 -3.14
N ALA A 33 -7.99 9.98 -2.44
CA ALA A 33 -8.70 9.12 -1.50
C ALA A 33 -9.24 7.83 -2.16
N SER A 34 -9.73 7.91 -3.40
CA SER A 34 -10.29 6.75 -4.11
C SER A 34 -9.20 5.76 -4.52
N THR A 35 -8.07 6.26 -5.01
CA THR A 35 -6.91 5.43 -5.35
C THR A 35 -6.30 4.78 -4.11
N SER A 36 -6.20 5.52 -3.01
CA SER A 36 -5.72 5.00 -1.72
C SER A 36 -6.59 3.85 -1.21
N ALA A 37 -7.91 4.01 -1.25
CA ALA A 37 -8.85 2.97 -0.85
C ALA A 37 -8.73 1.71 -1.71
N ALA A 38 -8.62 1.87 -3.03
CA ALA A 38 -8.42 0.75 -3.95
C ALA A 38 -7.10 0.00 -3.67
N LEU A 39 -6.01 0.71 -3.44
CA LEU A 39 -4.72 0.10 -3.13
C LEU A 39 -4.75 -0.67 -1.80
N VAL A 40 -5.36 -0.09 -0.76
CA VAL A 40 -5.53 -0.75 0.53
C VAL A 40 -6.36 -2.02 0.40
N ALA A 41 -7.44 -1.99 -0.39
CA ALA A 41 -8.28 -3.17 -0.62
C ALA A 41 -7.49 -4.33 -1.24
N VAL A 42 -6.66 -4.07 -2.26
CA VAL A 42 -5.82 -5.10 -2.90
C VAL A 42 -4.83 -5.71 -1.91
N VAL A 43 -4.19 -4.88 -1.09
CA VAL A 43 -3.20 -5.36 -0.10
C VAL A 43 -3.88 -6.21 0.99
N GLU A 44 -5.05 -5.80 1.48
CA GLU A 44 -5.80 -6.60 2.46
C GLU A 44 -6.34 -7.91 1.87
N GLU A 45 -6.80 -7.90 0.62
CA GLU A 45 -7.24 -9.11 -0.08
C GLU A 45 -6.10 -10.13 -0.18
N TYR A 46 -4.92 -9.67 -0.61
CA TYR A 46 -3.72 -10.51 -0.66
C TYR A 46 -3.33 -11.02 0.73
N ARG A 47 -3.33 -10.14 1.75
CA ARG A 47 -3.00 -10.49 3.15
C ARG A 47 -3.88 -11.63 3.66
N ARG A 48 -5.18 -11.55 3.38
CA ARG A 48 -6.17 -12.56 3.78
C ARG A 48 -6.06 -13.86 2.99
N GLY A 49 -5.79 -13.78 1.68
CA GLY A 49 -5.67 -14.95 0.81
C GLY A 49 -4.41 -15.77 1.05
N GLU A 50 -3.27 -15.10 1.24
CA GLU A 50 -1.95 -15.74 1.35
C GLU A 50 -1.45 -15.87 2.81
N GLY A 51 -2.20 -15.33 3.78
CA GLY A 51 -1.79 -15.33 5.19
C GLY A 51 -0.53 -14.49 5.45
N ALA A 52 -0.30 -13.45 4.64
CA ALA A 52 0.87 -12.60 4.77
C ALA A 52 0.78 -11.67 5.98
N GLY A 53 1.92 -11.33 6.59
CA GLY A 53 2.01 -10.23 7.55
C GLY A 53 2.05 -8.89 6.82
N LEU A 54 1.50 -7.83 7.42
CA LEU A 54 1.52 -6.47 6.90
C LEU A 54 2.03 -5.51 7.97
N LEU A 55 3.05 -4.72 7.63
CA LEU A 55 3.51 -3.57 8.39
C LEU A 55 3.33 -2.33 7.52
N ALA A 56 2.41 -1.45 7.91
CA ALA A 56 2.16 -0.19 7.20
C ALA A 56 2.52 0.99 8.10
N ALA A 57 3.50 1.80 7.67
CA ALA A 57 3.84 3.06 8.27
C ALA A 57 3.16 4.19 7.49
N ARG A 58 2.47 5.07 8.21
CA ARG A 58 1.87 6.28 7.66
C ARG A 58 2.31 7.45 8.53
N LEU A 59 2.88 8.46 7.90
CA LEU A 59 3.01 9.76 8.53
C LEU A 59 1.62 10.39 8.61
N THR A 60 0.92 10.14 9.71
CA THR A 60 -0.17 11.02 10.12
C THR A 60 0.50 12.30 10.59
N ASP A 61 0.33 13.38 9.84
CA ASP A 61 0.50 14.72 10.38
C ASP A 61 -0.54 14.86 11.49
N ARG A 62 -0.17 14.51 12.73
CA ARG A 62 -1.00 14.81 13.89
C ARG A 62 -0.86 16.32 14.08
N PRO A 63 -1.91 17.12 13.93
CA PRO A 63 -1.88 18.44 14.54
C PRO A 63 -1.59 18.21 16.03
N GLY A 64 -0.62 18.95 16.57
CA GLY A 64 -0.31 18.96 18.00
C GLY A 64 -1.55 19.28 18.85
N PRO A 65 -1.47 19.06 20.18
CA PRO A 65 -2.62 19.16 21.08
C PRO A 65 -3.38 20.48 20.97
#